data_AF-D5BYG1-F1
#
_entry.id   AF-D5BYG1-F1
#
_cell.length_a   1.000
_cell.length_b   1.000
_cell.length_c   1.000
_cell.angle_alpha   90.00
_cell.angle_beta   90.00
_cell.angle_gamma   90.00
#
_symmetry.space_group_name_H-M   'P 1'
#
loop_
_entity.id
_entity.type
_entity.pdbx_description
1 polymer ?
#
loop_
_entity_poly.entity_id
_entity_poly.type
_entity_poly.pdbx_seq_one_letter_code
_entity_poly.pdbx_strand_id
1 'polypeptide(L)'
;MLDDKDVAKRLRQAMDETGVSNAKLATNLDMSLQAIGGWLKTGKIARDRLPGIRAALGISIDWLLTGQGSMRLSDTESLLTPQQREVLNLFESLTDRQQKDFLESMREAKRKNEELYFELKSKYEQDQRLTKKKSSKPNASQERRSGKERRRNVQEVDFERRSGLDRRKDKGVILGPGESIEDFFRDEIKKRDDGDDGPTK
;
A
#
# COMPACT_ATOMS: atom_id res chain seq x y z
N MET A 1 -29.05 27.63 33.07
CA MET A 1 -28.47 28.86 32.49
C MET A 1 -27.27 28.41 31.67
N LEU A 2 -27.27 28.60 30.35
CA LEU A 2 -26.10 28.29 29.52
C LEU A 2 -25.09 29.42 29.77
N ASP A 3 -23.99 29.13 30.46
CA ASP A 3 -22.99 30.15 30.76
C ASP A 3 -22.08 30.32 29.53
N ASP A 4 -22.19 31.45 28.85
CA ASP A 4 -21.45 31.73 27.62
C ASP A 4 -19.92 31.57 27.85
N LYS A 5 -19.44 31.90 29.05
CA LYS A 5 -18.02 31.74 29.41
C LYS A 5 -17.55 30.29 29.35
N ASP A 6 -18.41 29.33 29.64
CA ASP A 6 -18.08 27.90 29.57
C ASP A 6 -17.98 27.41 28.13
N VAL A 7 -18.76 27.99 27.20
CA VAL A 7 -18.68 27.68 25.76
C VAL A 7 -17.34 28.11 25.19
N ALA A 8 -16.86 29.32 25.55
CA ALA A 8 -15.55 29.80 25.14
C ALA A 8 -14.40 28.90 25.62
N LYS A 9 -14.50 28.41 26.87
CA LYS A 9 -13.52 27.49 27.46
C LYS A 9 -13.49 26.14 26.73
N ARG A 10 -14.66 25.57 26.45
CA ARG A 10 -14.79 24.30 25.72
C ARG A 10 -14.33 24.42 24.27
N LEU A 11 -14.60 25.55 23.61
CA LEU A 11 -14.07 25.81 22.27
C LEU A 11 -12.54 25.83 22.25
N ARG A 12 -11.89 26.50 23.22
CA ARG A 12 -10.42 26.48 23.35
C ARG A 12 -9.89 25.06 23.54
N GLN A 13 -10.49 24.32 24.47
CA GLN A 13 -10.12 22.93 24.70
C GLN A 13 -10.20 22.09 23.41
N ALA A 14 -11.27 22.25 22.62
CA ALA A 14 -11.41 21.58 21.34
C ALA A 14 -10.34 21.95 20.32
N MET A 15 -9.93 23.20 20.28
CA MET A 15 -8.87 23.66 19.38
C MET A 15 -7.50 23.11 19.80
N ASP A 16 -7.22 23.07 21.11
CA ASP A 16 -5.97 22.55 21.65
C ASP A 16 -5.84 21.03 21.41
N GLU A 17 -6.90 20.26 21.64
CA GLU A 17 -6.90 18.80 21.42
C GLU A 17 -6.83 18.40 19.95
N THR A 18 -7.34 19.23 19.04
CA THR A 18 -7.32 18.97 17.59
C THR A 18 -6.08 19.57 16.90
N GLY A 19 -5.32 20.41 17.61
CA GLY A 19 -4.19 21.15 17.03
C GLY A 19 -4.61 22.18 15.97
N VAL A 20 -5.88 22.60 15.96
CA VAL A 20 -6.39 23.57 14.99
C VAL A 20 -6.15 24.98 15.51
N SER A 21 -5.33 25.74 14.79
CA SER A 21 -5.07 27.15 15.12
C SER A 21 -6.27 28.05 14.77
N ASN A 22 -6.35 29.22 15.42
CA ASN A 22 -7.35 30.24 15.12
C ASN A 22 -7.38 30.62 13.64
N ALA A 23 -6.21 30.69 12.99
CA ALA A 23 -6.10 30.98 11.57
C ALA A 23 -6.71 29.88 10.71
N LYS A 24 -6.40 28.62 11.02
CA LYS A 24 -6.92 27.47 10.29
C LYS A 24 -8.44 27.35 10.44
N LEU A 25 -8.96 27.62 11.63
CA LEU A 25 -10.40 27.66 11.88
C LEU A 25 -11.08 28.81 11.12
N ALA A 26 -10.42 29.97 10.99
CA ALA A 26 -10.95 31.12 10.25
C ALA A 26 -11.05 30.81 8.75
N THR A 27 -10.00 30.22 8.19
CA THR A 27 -9.95 29.80 6.79
C THR A 27 -11.03 28.74 6.50
N ASN A 28 -11.19 27.75 7.37
CA ASN A 28 -12.19 26.69 7.20
C ASN A 28 -13.64 27.20 7.25
N LEU A 29 -13.87 28.31 7.96
CA LEU A 29 -15.21 28.90 8.15
C LEU A 29 -15.48 30.10 7.24
N ASP A 30 -14.52 30.47 6.38
CA ASP A 30 -14.54 31.69 5.56
C ASP A 30 -14.85 32.94 6.39
N MET A 31 -14.09 33.14 7.47
CA MET A 31 -14.28 34.24 8.41
C MET A 31 -12.98 34.94 8.78
N SER A 32 -13.10 36.12 9.37
CA SER A 32 -11.96 36.84 9.95
C SER A 32 -11.50 36.21 11.27
N LEU A 33 -10.18 36.32 11.54
CA LEU A 33 -9.58 35.93 12.83
C LEU A 33 -10.26 36.61 14.03
N GLN A 34 -10.73 37.84 13.82
CA GLN A 34 -11.35 38.67 14.84
C GLN A 34 -12.70 38.10 15.31
N ALA A 35 -13.46 37.46 14.41
CA ALA A 35 -14.70 36.78 14.76
C ALA A 35 -14.43 35.61 15.73
N ILE A 36 -13.41 34.80 15.44
CA ILE A 36 -13.00 33.68 16.31
C ILE A 36 -12.46 34.19 17.64
N GLY A 37 -11.63 35.22 17.61
CA GLY A 37 -11.14 35.88 18.83
C GLY A 37 -12.28 36.43 19.69
N GLY A 38 -13.37 36.90 19.06
CA GLY A 38 -14.60 37.29 19.74
C GLY A 38 -15.29 36.11 20.43
N TRP A 39 -15.44 34.97 19.75
CA TRP A 39 -16.04 33.77 20.34
C TRP A 39 -15.26 33.24 21.54
N LEU A 40 -13.92 33.25 21.46
CA LEU A 40 -13.05 32.79 22.54
C LEU A 40 -13.02 33.74 23.75
N LYS A 41 -13.53 34.97 23.63
CA LYS A 41 -13.65 35.95 24.72
C LYS A 41 -15.06 35.98 25.32
N THR A 42 -16.06 35.98 24.46
CA THR A 42 -17.46 36.23 24.84
C THR A 42 -18.28 34.96 24.94
N GLY A 43 -17.87 33.86 24.29
CA GLY A 43 -18.61 32.60 24.26
C GLY A 43 -19.82 32.57 23.34
N LYS A 44 -20.14 33.71 22.71
CA LYS A 44 -21.31 33.87 21.84
C LYS A 44 -20.98 33.45 20.42
N ILE A 45 -21.58 32.34 20.00
CA ILE A 45 -21.42 31.77 18.66
C ILE A 45 -22.79 31.79 17.97
N ALA A 46 -22.85 32.31 16.75
CA ALA A 46 -24.08 32.29 15.96
C ALA A 46 -24.44 30.84 15.56
N ARG A 47 -25.73 30.49 15.63
CA ARG A 47 -26.20 29.11 15.37
C ARG A 47 -25.77 28.60 14.00
N ASP A 48 -25.82 29.46 12.98
CA ASP A 48 -25.46 29.14 11.60
C ASP A 48 -23.99 28.72 11.44
N ARG A 49 -23.14 29.04 12.44
CA ARG A 49 -21.71 28.72 12.43
C ARG A 49 -21.38 27.41 13.13
N LEU A 50 -22.30 26.88 13.93
CA LEU A 50 -22.11 25.63 14.66
C LEU A 50 -21.84 24.42 13.74
N PRO A 51 -22.53 24.25 12.59
CA PRO A 51 -22.23 23.15 11.66
C PRO A 51 -20.79 23.23 11.10
N GLY A 52 -20.30 24.43 10.81
CA GLY A 52 -18.94 24.64 10.35
C GLY A 52 -17.91 24.30 11.43
N ILE A 53 -18.16 24.71 12.68
CA ILE A 53 -17.28 24.40 13.82
C ILE A 53 -17.23 22.88 14.03
N ARG A 54 -18.38 22.22 13.98
CA ARG A 54 -18.49 20.76 14.01
C ARG A 54 -17.64 20.11 12.94
N ALA A 55 -17.74 20.56 11.69
CA ALA A 55 -16.98 19.99 10.57
C ALA A 55 -15.46 20.24 10.70
N ALA A 56 -15.07 21.42 11.18
CA ALA A 56 -13.67 21.82 11.30
C ALA A 56 -12.93 21.16 12.47
N LEU A 57 -13.64 20.88 13.57
CA LEU A 57 -13.04 20.36 14.81
C LEU A 57 -13.47 18.91 15.12
N GLY A 58 -14.47 18.35 14.43
CA GLY A 58 -14.96 16.98 14.68
C GLY A 58 -15.64 16.80 16.04
N ILE A 59 -16.24 17.87 16.57
CA ILE A 59 -16.83 17.90 17.92
C ILE A 59 -18.36 17.91 17.91
N SER A 60 -18.96 17.42 19.00
CA SER A 60 -20.40 17.49 19.22
C SER A 60 -20.83 18.92 19.55
N ILE A 61 -21.87 19.41 18.87
CA ILE A 61 -22.47 20.73 19.14
C ILE A 61 -23.13 20.72 20.53
N ASP A 62 -23.76 19.62 20.92
CA ASP A 62 -24.39 19.49 22.23
C ASP A 62 -23.36 19.57 23.35
N TRP A 63 -22.19 18.94 23.19
CA TRP A 63 -21.09 19.07 24.14
C TRP A 63 -20.53 20.51 24.17
N LEU A 64 -20.36 21.14 23.00
CA LEU A 64 -19.85 22.52 22.91
C LEU A 64 -20.77 23.54 23.58
N LEU A 65 -22.10 23.35 23.51
CA LEU A 65 -23.08 24.29 24.06
C LEU A 65 -23.44 23.97 25.51
N THR A 66 -23.72 22.71 25.83
CA THR A 66 -24.26 22.30 27.15
C THR A 66 -23.22 21.67 28.08
N GLY A 67 -22.13 21.14 27.54
CA GLY A 67 -21.08 20.45 28.29
C GLY A 67 -21.46 19.02 28.64
N GLN A 68 -22.62 18.56 28.17
CA GLN A 68 -23.13 17.22 28.35
C GLN A 68 -22.73 16.34 27.16
N GLY A 69 -22.47 15.06 27.42
CA GLY A 69 -22.10 14.08 26.41
C GLY A 69 -20.61 14.06 26.06
N SER A 70 -20.26 13.35 24.97
CA SER A 70 -18.88 13.24 24.50
C SER A 70 -18.47 14.46 23.66
N MET A 71 -17.24 14.92 23.90
CA MET A 71 -16.61 16.02 23.17
C MET A 71 -16.46 15.72 21.69
N ARG A 72 -15.88 14.56 21.37
CA ARG A 72 -15.82 14.07 20.00
C ARG A 72 -17.17 13.52 19.65
N LEU A 73 -17.61 13.82 18.44
CA LEU A 73 -18.54 12.93 17.78
C LEU A 73 -17.83 11.58 17.77
N SER A 74 -18.35 10.61 18.52
CA SER A 74 -17.96 9.23 18.28
C SER A 74 -18.46 8.93 16.89
N ASP A 75 -17.60 9.17 15.91
CA ASP A 75 -17.78 8.83 14.50
C ASP A 75 -17.80 7.30 14.29
N THR A 76 -18.16 6.53 15.31
CA THR A 76 -18.29 5.09 15.21
C THR A 76 -19.46 4.71 14.34
N GLU A 77 -20.42 5.58 14.01
CA GLU A 77 -21.45 5.23 13.02
C GLU A 77 -21.17 5.83 11.64
N SER A 78 -20.75 7.09 11.54
CA SER A 78 -20.64 7.80 10.26
C SER A 78 -19.35 7.51 9.47
N LEU A 79 -18.29 6.98 10.11
CA LEU A 79 -17.04 6.58 9.43
C LEU A 79 -16.95 5.08 9.12
N LEU A 80 -17.97 4.30 9.47
CA LEU A 80 -17.96 2.88 9.16
C LEU A 80 -18.13 2.66 7.68
N THR A 81 -17.31 1.77 7.13
CA THR A 81 -17.59 1.21 5.81
C THR A 81 -18.95 0.50 5.85
N PRO A 82 -19.64 0.36 4.71
CA PRO A 82 -20.91 -0.38 4.65
C PRO A 82 -20.82 -1.76 5.30
N GLN A 83 -19.69 -2.45 5.09
CA GLN A 83 -19.40 -3.76 5.68
C GLN A 83 -19.23 -3.70 7.20
N GLN A 84 -18.56 -2.68 7.75
CA GLN A 84 -18.43 -2.54 9.20
C GLN A 84 -19.77 -2.25 9.87
N ARG A 85 -20.64 -1.48 9.20
CA ARG A 85 -21.99 -1.22 9.68
C ARG A 85 -22.86 -2.47 9.64
N GLU A 86 -22.74 -3.27 8.59
CA GLU A 86 -23.41 -4.57 8.50
C GLU A 86 -23.00 -5.51 9.64
N VAL A 87 -21.70 -5.60 9.93
CA VAL A 87 -21.19 -6.42 11.05
C VAL A 87 -21.75 -5.95 12.39
N LEU A 88 -21.84 -4.63 12.62
CA LEU A 88 -22.41 -4.10 13.87
C LEU A 88 -23.91 -4.37 13.97
N ASN A 89 -24.68 -4.14 12.91
CA ASN A 89 -26.10 -4.44 12.88
C ASN A 89 -26.38 -5.93 13.17
N LEU A 90 -25.58 -6.82 12.58
CA LEU A 90 -25.66 -8.25 12.85
C LEU A 90 -25.34 -8.53 14.32
N PHE A 91 -24.24 -7.99 14.85
CA PHE A 91 -23.82 -8.19 16.22
C PHE A 91 -24.88 -7.73 17.24
N GLU A 92 -25.49 -6.57 17.03
CA GLU A 92 -26.54 -6.03 17.90
C GLU A 92 -27.83 -6.87 17.90
N SER A 93 -28.11 -7.58 16.80
CA SER A 93 -29.27 -8.49 16.71
C SER A 93 -29.06 -9.84 17.40
N LEU A 94 -27.84 -10.16 17.84
CA LEU A 94 -27.51 -11.43 18.48
C LEU A 94 -27.74 -11.39 20.00
N THR A 95 -28.03 -12.56 20.58
CA THR A 95 -28.05 -12.73 22.04
C THR A 95 -26.65 -12.65 22.65
N ASP A 96 -26.53 -12.37 23.94
CA ASP A 96 -25.23 -12.27 24.64
C ASP A 96 -24.33 -13.51 24.45
N ARG A 97 -24.92 -14.70 24.40
CA ARG A 97 -24.19 -15.95 24.14
C ARG A 97 -23.63 -15.96 22.72
N GLN A 98 -24.47 -15.65 21.74
CA GLN A 98 -24.06 -15.60 20.34
C GLN A 98 -23.05 -14.49 20.06
N GLN A 99 -23.16 -13.35 20.73
CA GLN A 99 -22.17 -12.28 20.66
C GLN A 99 -20.81 -12.73 21.16
N LYS A 100 -20.76 -13.48 22.27
CA LYS A 100 -19.50 -14.05 22.78
C LYS A 100 -18.89 -15.04 21.80
N ASP A 101 -19.69 -15.98 21.30
CA ASP A 101 -19.25 -16.98 20.33
C ASP A 101 -18.73 -16.31 19.04
N PHE A 102 -19.44 -15.29 18.54
CA PHE A 102 -19.03 -14.47 17.40
C PHE A 102 -17.67 -13.81 17.64
N LEU A 103 -17.49 -13.14 18.78
CA LEU A 103 -16.22 -12.48 19.11
C LEU A 103 -15.06 -13.47 19.25
N GLU A 104 -15.32 -14.65 19.82
CA GLU A 104 -14.31 -15.69 19.98
C GLU A 104 -13.85 -16.23 18.63
N SER A 105 -14.78 -16.54 17.72
CA SER A 105 -14.45 -16.97 16.36
C SER A 105 -13.63 -15.93 15.58
N MET A 106 -13.97 -14.64 15.71
CA MET A 106 -13.25 -13.55 15.05
C MET A 106 -11.83 -13.38 15.61
N ARG A 107 -11.65 -13.56 16.93
CA ARG A 107 -10.32 -13.54 17.56
C ARG A 107 -9.46 -14.71 17.06
N GLU A 108 -10.05 -15.89 16.96
CA GLU A 108 -9.33 -17.08 16.49
C GLU A 108 -8.91 -16.93 15.02
N ALA A 109 -9.83 -16.45 14.16
CA ALA A 109 -9.53 -16.17 12.75
C ALA A 109 -8.38 -15.16 12.60
N LYS A 110 -8.40 -14.08 13.41
CA LYS A 110 -7.31 -13.10 13.44
C LYS A 110 -5.98 -13.75 13.84
N ARG A 111 -5.96 -14.57 14.89
CA ARG A 111 -4.75 -15.25 15.36
C ARG A 111 -4.14 -16.16 14.29
N LYS A 112 -4.98 -16.97 13.64
CA LYS A 112 -4.54 -17.86 12.54
C LYS A 112 -3.95 -17.08 11.37
N ASN A 113 -4.54 -15.95 11.02
CA ASN A 113 -4.01 -15.09 9.95
C ASN A 113 -2.63 -14.50 10.31
N GLU A 114 -2.44 -14.09 11.57
CA GLU A 114 -1.16 -13.58 12.06
C GLU A 114 -0.07 -14.67 12.08
N GLU A 115 -0.41 -15.87 12.55
CA GLU A 115 0.47 -17.05 12.53
C GLU A 115 0.91 -17.37 11.09
N LEU A 116 -0.04 -17.43 10.16
CA LEU A 116 0.22 -17.72 8.75
C LEU A 116 1.06 -16.62 8.09
N TYR A 117 0.81 -15.34 8.40
CA TYR A 117 1.62 -14.23 7.92
C TYR A 117 3.08 -14.37 8.38
N PHE A 118 3.31 -14.71 9.65
CA PHE A 118 4.65 -14.91 10.19
C PHE A 118 5.36 -16.11 9.54
N GLU A 119 4.66 -17.22 9.35
CA GLU A 119 5.20 -18.40 8.68
C GLU A 119 5.63 -18.09 7.24
N LEU A 120 4.76 -17.45 6.45
CA LEU A 120 5.06 -17.05 5.09
C LEU A 120 6.27 -16.13 5.04
N LYS A 121 6.31 -15.11 5.91
CA LYS A 121 7.44 -14.18 5.99
C LYS A 121 8.75 -14.91 6.31
N SER A 122 8.74 -15.85 7.25
CA SER A 122 9.92 -16.65 7.59
C SER A 122 10.40 -17.49 6.40
N LYS A 123 9.50 -18.13 5.66
CA LYS A 123 9.83 -18.90 4.45
C LYS A 123 10.47 -18.01 3.38
N TYR A 124 9.92 -16.84 3.11
CA TYR A 124 10.50 -15.88 2.16
C TYR A 124 11.92 -15.45 2.56
N GLU A 125 12.16 -15.18 3.84
CA GLU A 125 13.49 -14.79 4.33
C GLU A 125 14.50 -15.94 4.23
N GLN A 126 14.07 -17.19 4.47
CA GLN A 126 14.91 -18.37 4.32
C GLN A 126 15.29 -18.60 2.87
N ASP A 127 14.34 -18.51 1.94
CA ASP A 127 14.59 -18.67 0.51
C ASP A 127 15.54 -17.60 -0.03
N GLN A 128 15.37 -16.34 0.39
CA GLN A 128 16.28 -15.24 0.05
C GLN A 128 17.70 -15.43 0.61
N ARG A 129 17.85 -16.08 1.76
CA ARG A 129 19.17 -16.44 2.31
C ARG A 129 19.79 -17.60 1.54
N LEU A 130 19.00 -18.59 1.13
CA LEU A 130 19.45 -19.73 0.34
C LEU A 130 19.91 -19.30 -1.07
N THR A 131 19.20 -18.38 -1.72
CA THR A 131 19.61 -17.83 -3.02
C THR A 131 20.93 -17.05 -2.92
N LYS A 132 21.07 -16.18 -1.89
CA LYS A 132 22.32 -15.43 -1.63
C LYS A 132 23.50 -16.32 -1.27
N LYS A 133 23.27 -17.42 -0.53
CA LYS A 133 24.31 -18.39 -0.15
C LYS A 133 24.73 -19.30 -1.33
N LYS A 134 23.83 -19.57 -2.27
CA LYS A 134 24.14 -20.28 -3.53
C LYS A 134 24.97 -19.40 -4.48
N SER A 135 24.72 -18.09 -4.55
CA SER A 135 25.53 -17.16 -5.34
C SER A 135 26.90 -16.83 -4.72
N SER A 136 27.12 -17.12 -3.43
CA SER A 136 28.36 -16.82 -2.70
C SER A 136 29.27 -18.03 -2.46
N LYS A 137 28.94 -19.24 -2.92
CA LYS A 137 29.88 -20.36 -2.88
C LYS A 137 30.95 -20.12 -3.95
N PRO A 138 32.24 -19.94 -3.60
CA PRO A 138 33.29 -19.90 -4.61
C PRO A 138 33.35 -21.25 -5.31
N ASN A 139 33.60 -21.22 -6.61
CA ASN A 139 33.81 -22.38 -7.47
C ASN A 139 35.05 -23.16 -6.99
N ALA A 140 34.88 -24.00 -5.97
CA ALA A 140 35.89 -24.89 -5.42
C ALA A 140 36.09 -26.08 -6.36
N SER A 141 36.50 -25.81 -7.59
CA SER A 141 36.98 -26.77 -8.59
C SER A 141 37.75 -26.05 -9.70
N GLN A 142 38.61 -25.08 -9.35
CA GLN A 142 39.84 -24.90 -10.14
C GLN A 142 40.89 -25.84 -9.56
N GLU A 143 40.71 -27.11 -9.92
CA GLU A 143 41.74 -28.13 -9.85
C GLU A 143 43.02 -27.54 -10.47
N ARG A 144 44.06 -27.40 -9.64
CA ARG A 144 45.40 -26.99 -10.07
C ARG A 144 45.97 -28.06 -11.01
N ARG A 145 45.53 -28.07 -12.27
CA ARG A 145 46.23 -28.81 -13.32
C ARG A 145 47.50 -28.06 -13.67
N SER A 146 48.53 -28.40 -12.91
CA SER A 146 49.96 -28.25 -13.18
C SER A 146 50.24 -28.23 -14.69
N GLY A 147 50.97 -27.21 -15.15
CA GLY A 147 51.26 -26.91 -16.56
C GLY A 147 52.17 -27.90 -17.28
N LYS A 148 52.10 -29.20 -16.96
CA LYS A 148 52.91 -30.25 -17.60
C LYS A 148 52.17 -31.01 -18.70
N GLU A 149 50.84 -30.88 -18.79
CA GLU A 149 50.01 -31.64 -19.74
C GLU A 149 49.70 -30.92 -21.07
N ARG A 150 50.24 -29.70 -21.31
CA ARG A 150 49.96 -28.94 -22.54
C ARG A 150 50.74 -29.42 -23.78
N ARG A 151 51.59 -30.45 -23.67
CA ARG A 151 52.36 -31.00 -24.78
C ARG A 151 51.75 -32.31 -25.27
N ARG A 152 50.51 -32.26 -25.77
CA ARG A 152 49.93 -33.30 -26.63
C ARG A 152 48.64 -32.79 -27.27
N ASN A 153 48.74 -31.82 -28.17
CA ASN A 153 47.82 -31.70 -29.32
C ASN A 153 48.33 -30.73 -30.40
N VAL A 154 49.62 -30.80 -30.74
CA VAL A 154 50.23 -29.98 -31.83
C VAL A 154 49.89 -30.53 -33.23
N GLN A 155 49.02 -31.53 -33.35
CA GLN A 155 48.65 -32.12 -34.65
C GLN A 155 47.26 -31.76 -35.18
N GLU A 156 46.49 -30.91 -34.50
CA GLU A 156 45.15 -30.50 -34.99
C GLU A 156 45.08 -29.07 -35.53
N VAL A 157 46.17 -28.30 -35.46
CA VAL A 157 46.14 -26.85 -35.80
C VAL A 157 46.33 -26.57 -37.31
N ASP A 158 46.54 -27.60 -38.14
CA ASP A 158 46.79 -27.44 -39.58
C ASP A 158 45.59 -27.82 -40.48
N PHE A 159 44.45 -28.22 -39.93
CA PHE A 159 43.27 -28.54 -40.75
C PHE A 159 42.33 -27.34 -40.99
N GLU A 160 42.21 -26.40 -40.06
CA GLU A 160 41.28 -25.25 -40.19
C GLU A 160 41.75 -24.17 -41.18
N ARG A 161 43.02 -24.18 -41.62
CA ARG A 161 43.50 -23.26 -42.66
C ARG A 161 43.07 -23.65 -44.08
N ARG A 162 42.42 -24.82 -44.26
CA ARG A 162 41.96 -25.29 -45.58
C ARG A 162 40.43 -25.25 -45.80
N SER A 163 39.59 -24.99 -44.80
CA SER A 163 38.13 -25.09 -44.97
C SER A 163 37.37 -23.77 -45.19
N GLY A 164 38.03 -22.61 -45.21
CA GLY A 164 37.41 -21.38 -45.73
C GLY A 164 36.12 -20.92 -45.03
N LEU A 165 35.98 -21.10 -43.71
CA LEU A 165 34.87 -20.52 -42.94
C LEU A 165 35.26 -19.18 -42.31
N ASP A 166 34.94 -18.11 -43.03
CA ASP A 166 35.02 -16.72 -42.55
C ASP A 166 33.87 -16.43 -41.57
N ARG A 167 34.17 -16.23 -40.27
CA ARG A 167 33.17 -15.93 -39.21
C ARG A 167 32.71 -14.46 -39.16
N ARG A 168 32.93 -13.66 -40.21
CA ARG A 168 32.51 -12.24 -40.27
C ARG A 168 31.01 -12.01 -40.51
N LYS A 169 30.12 -12.93 -40.10
CA LYS A 169 28.67 -12.78 -40.31
C LYS A 169 27.76 -13.11 -39.12
N ASP A 170 28.28 -13.22 -37.90
CA ASP A 170 27.39 -13.18 -36.72
C ASP A 170 27.22 -11.74 -36.24
N LYS A 171 26.23 -11.05 -36.82
CA LYS A 171 25.71 -9.78 -36.31
C LYS A 171 24.79 -10.07 -35.12
N GLY A 172 25.32 -10.00 -33.91
CA GLY A 172 24.47 -9.85 -32.72
C GLY A 172 23.74 -8.50 -32.80
N VAL A 173 22.40 -8.53 -32.76
CA VAL A 173 21.56 -7.32 -32.80
C VAL A 173 21.50 -6.73 -31.39
N ILE A 174 21.93 -5.47 -31.23
CA ILE A 174 21.84 -4.72 -29.97
C ILE A 174 20.58 -3.86 -30.04
N LEU A 175 19.61 -4.11 -29.16
CA LEU A 175 18.38 -3.33 -29.05
C LEU A 175 18.67 -1.92 -28.52
N GLY A 176 18.03 -0.90 -29.11
CA GLY A 176 18.19 0.50 -28.73
C GLY A 176 17.45 0.87 -27.43
N PRO A 177 17.79 2.00 -26.80
CA PRO A 177 17.11 2.43 -25.58
C PRO A 177 15.65 2.80 -25.87
N GLY A 178 14.72 2.02 -25.31
CA GLY A 178 13.28 2.19 -25.46
C GLY A 178 12.58 1.14 -26.32
N GLU A 179 13.33 0.22 -26.96
CA GLU A 179 12.75 -0.94 -27.64
C GLU A 179 12.48 -2.06 -26.64
N SER A 180 11.21 -2.48 -26.50
CA SER A 180 10.88 -3.69 -25.73
C SER A 180 11.15 -4.93 -26.59
N ILE A 181 11.66 -5.98 -25.95
CA ILE A 181 11.77 -7.34 -26.52
C ILE A 181 10.42 -7.79 -27.14
N GLU A 182 9.30 -7.34 -26.57
CA GLU A 182 7.95 -7.73 -26.99
C GLU A 182 7.52 -7.08 -28.32
N ASP A 183 8.10 -5.94 -28.70
CA ASP A 183 7.81 -5.32 -30.01
C ASP A 183 8.58 -6.01 -31.14
N PHE A 184 9.77 -6.58 -30.86
CA PHE A 184 10.52 -7.39 -31.82
C PHE A 184 9.78 -8.69 -32.19
N PHE A 185 9.14 -9.35 -31.22
CA PHE A 185 8.39 -10.59 -31.46
C PHE A 185 7.00 -10.38 -32.08
N ARG A 186 6.51 -9.13 -32.17
CA ARG A 186 5.15 -8.84 -32.67
C ARG A 186 5.03 -9.01 -34.19
N ASP A 187 6.11 -8.82 -34.93
CA ASP A 187 6.14 -9.03 -36.39
C ASP A 187 6.30 -10.51 -36.79
N GLU A 188 6.67 -11.38 -35.85
CA GLU A 188 6.90 -12.81 -36.13
C GLU A 188 5.63 -13.66 -36.00
N ILE A 189 4.54 -13.11 -35.42
CA ILE A 189 3.25 -13.79 -35.28
C ILE A 189 2.32 -13.56 -36.49
N LYS A 190 2.52 -12.48 -37.27
CA LYS A 190 1.68 -12.18 -38.45
C LYS A 190 1.95 -13.00 -39.72
N LYS A 191 2.91 -13.93 -39.70
CA LYS A 191 3.22 -14.81 -40.85
C LYS A 191 2.69 -16.25 -40.73
N ARG A 192 1.80 -16.53 -39.77
CA ARG A 192 1.22 -17.87 -39.59
C ARG A 192 -0.26 -18.02 -39.97
N ASP A 193 -0.92 -16.95 -40.41
CA ASP A 193 -2.35 -17.00 -40.76
C ASP A 193 -2.67 -16.86 -42.27
N ASP A 194 -1.67 -16.69 -43.14
CA ASP A 194 -1.88 -16.68 -44.60
C ASP A 194 -1.35 -17.98 -45.23
N GLY A 195 -2.18 -19.04 -45.23
CA GLY A 195 -1.96 -20.19 -46.10
C GLY A 195 -2.44 -21.54 -45.58
N ASP A 196 -3.75 -21.77 -45.54
CA ASP A 196 -4.30 -23.12 -45.75
C ASP A 196 -5.60 -23.03 -46.56
N ASP A 197 -5.42 -23.05 -47.88
CA ASP A 197 -6.48 -23.27 -48.87
C ASP A 197 -6.60 -24.79 -49.06
N GLY A 198 -7.53 -25.42 -48.35
CA GLY A 198 -7.90 -26.82 -48.53
C GLY A 198 -8.92 -26.99 -49.67
N PRO A 199 -8.85 -28.07 -50.47
CA PRO A 199 -9.57 -28.14 -51.73
C PRO A 199 -11.07 -28.41 -51.52
N THR A 200 -11.89 -27.58 -52.16
CA THR A 200 -13.32 -27.82 -52.35
C THR A 200 -13.57 -29.08 -53.19
N LYS A 201 -14.29 -30.04 -52.60
CA LYS A 201 -15.12 -31.01 -53.29
C LYS A 201 -16.52 -30.97 -52.70
#